data_AF-A0A951N2N2-F1
#
_entry.id   AF-A0A951N2N2-F1
#
_cell.length_a   1.000
_cell.length_b   1.000
_cell.length_c   1.000
_cell.angle_alpha   90.00
_cell.angle_beta   90.00
_cell.angle_gamma   90.00
#
_symmetry.space_group_name_H-M   'P 1'
#
loop_
_entity.id
_entity.type
_entity.pdbx_description
1 polymer ?
#
loop_
_entity_poly.entity_id
_entity_poly.type
_entity_poly.pdbx_seq_one_letter_code
_entity_poly.pdbx_strand_id
1 'polypeptide(L)'
;MLKAGFTREPNQITAPMWLADFGDREKLHLAPIKLDNTAFAGMFGTFAIVGAIAALDATTITVAALSNPIPVGTVLDFGGKKFARLTAAAPKGATTLAVSPLATALAVGDVATYKGAGVVSVPSSTYVGRTAAEATAKAPYGPVAVGDTDRLLVHSIVWDVNVDSSATAVRRLVAQVKENFLVDWPRISADATLLGYLRADYQCIKGAP
;
A
#
# COMPACT_ATOMS: atom_id res chain seq x y z
N MET A 1 -21.03 -26.68 32.46
CA MET A 1 -20.98 -25.36 31.80
C MET A 1 -19.78 -25.33 30.86
N LEU A 2 -20.01 -25.63 29.58
CA LEU A 2 -19.01 -25.53 28.52
C LEU A 2 -19.31 -24.28 27.69
N LYS A 3 -18.25 -23.53 27.42
CA LYS A 3 -18.20 -22.17 26.90
C LYS A 3 -18.71 -22.12 25.45
N ALA A 4 -19.46 -21.06 25.12
CA ALA A 4 -20.14 -20.85 23.84
C ALA A 4 -19.25 -21.15 22.62
N GLY A 5 -19.84 -21.87 21.66
CA GLY A 5 -19.20 -22.37 20.46
C GLY A 5 -18.66 -21.27 19.56
N PHE A 6 -17.43 -21.47 19.11
CA PHE A 6 -16.84 -20.73 18.01
C PHE A 6 -17.49 -21.26 16.72
N THR A 7 -18.45 -20.52 16.15
CA THR A 7 -18.97 -20.84 14.82
C THR A 7 -17.87 -20.51 13.82
N ARG A 8 -17.21 -21.53 13.26
CA ARG A 8 -16.38 -21.35 12.06
C ARG A 8 -17.31 -20.96 10.92
N GLU A 9 -17.36 -19.67 10.62
CA GLU A 9 -17.75 -19.21 9.29
C GLU A 9 -16.90 -20.01 8.27
N PRO A 10 -17.51 -20.71 7.29
CA PRO A 10 -16.73 -21.30 6.22
C PRO A 10 -15.92 -20.18 5.56
N ASN A 11 -14.64 -20.43 5.30
CA ASN A 11 -13.74 -19.51 4.60
C ASN A 11 -14.39 -19.17 3.25
N GLN A 12 -15.21 -18.12 3.18
CA GLN A 12 -15.84 -17.70 1.95
C GLN A 12 -14.73 -17.09 1.11
N ILE A 13 -14.16 -17.93 0.24
CA ILE A 13 -13.34 -17.50 -0.89
C ILE A 13 -14.29 -16.77 -1.84
N THR A 14 -14.75 -15.57 -1.45
CA THR A 14 -15.18 -14.59 -2.43
C THR A 14 -13.93 -14.28 -3.23
N ALA A 15 -13.92 -14.69 -4.50
CA ALA A 15 -12.81 -14.38 -5.39
C ALA A 15 -12.52 -12.87 -5.32
N PRO A 16 -11.25 -12.46 -5.35
CA PRO A 16 -10.91 -11.05 -5.25
C PRO A 16 -11.68 -10.24 -6.29
N MET A 17 -12.28 -9.10 -5.91
CA MET A 17 -13.10 -8.29 -6.82
C MET A 17 -12.35 -7.83 -8.08
N TRP A 18 -11.03 -7.68 -7.99
CA TRP A 18 -10.16 -7.33 -9.11
C TRP A 18 -9.97 -8.46 -10.12
N LEU A 19 -10.30 -9.69 -9.74
CA LEU A 19 -10.22 -10.85 -10.61
C LEU A 19 -11.59 -11.04 -11.24
N ALA A 20 -11.67 -10.96 -12.57
CA ALA A 20 -12.93 -11.14 -13.27
C ALA A 20 -13.43 -12.59 -13.13
N ASP A 21 -14.75 -12.78 -13.20
CA ASP A 21 -15.37 -14.09 -13.04
C ASP A 21 -14.88 -15.05 -14.14
N PHE A 22 -14.56 -16.28 -13.76
CA PHE A 22 -13.86 -17.23 -14.63
C PHE A 22 -14.86 -17.90 -15.55
N GLY A 23 -14.77 -17.66 -16.87
CA GLY A 23 -15.32 -18.60 -17.84
C GLY A 23 -14.65 -19.99 -17.74
N ASP A 24 -13.42 -20.04 -17.20
CA ASP A 24 -12.55 -21.21 -17.16
C ASP A 24 -11.52 -21.16 -16.00
N ARG A 25 -11.83 -21.83 -14.89
CA ARG A 25 -10.99 -21.90 -13.67
C ARG A 25 -9.61 -22.55 -13.86
N GLU A 26 -9.35 -23.21 -14.97
CA GLU A 26 -8.10 -23.95 -15.25
C GLU A 26 -6.87 -23.05 -15.43
N LYS A 27 -7.05 -21.72 -15.47
CA LYS A 27 -5.99 -20.76 -15.86
C LYS A 27 -5.37 -19.99 -14.69
N LEU A 28 -5.78 -20.26 -13.45
CA LEU A 28 -5.17 -19.64 -12.27
C LEU A 28 -3.99 -20.45 -11.75
N HIS A 29 -2.78 -19.95 -12.00
CA HIS A 29 -1.59 -20.47 -11.34
C HIS A 29 -1.33 -19.68 -10.06
N LEU A 30 -1.68 -20.30 -8.93
CA LEU A 30 -1.33 -19.80 -7.60
C LEU A 30 0.12 -20.15 -7.31
N ALA A 31 0.93 -19.14 -7.03
CA ALA A 31 2.32 -19.27 -6.65
C ALA A 31 2.49 -18.78 -5.20
N PRO A 32 3.05 -19.61 -4.29
CA PRO A 32 3.50 -19.10 -3.01
C PRO A 32 4.70 -18.18 -3.24
N ILE A 33 4.66 -17.00 -2.65
CA ILE A 33 5.73 -16.01 -2.71
C ILE A 33 6.09 -15.51 -1.32
N LYS A 34 7.28 -14.92 -1.21
CA LYS A 34 7.72 -14.17 -0.04
C LYS A 34 7.74 -12.68 -0.36
N LEU A 35 7.17 -11.87 0.52
CA LEU A 35 7.11 -10.41 0.40
C LEU A 35 8.24 -9.75 1.19
N ASP A 36 8.78 -8.66 0.64
CA ASP A 36 9.79 -7.86 1.28
C ASP A 36 9.13 -6.85 2.21
N ASN A 37 9.12 -7.18 3.50
CA ASN A 37 8.61 -6.31 4.55
C ASN A 37 9.17 -4.87 4.48
N THR A 38 10.45 -4.73 4.15
CA THR A 38 11.11 -3.41 4.12
C THR A 38 10.68 -2.59 2.91
N ALA A 39 10.35 -3.24 1.79
CA ALA A 39 9.83 -2.59 0.59
C ALA A 39 8.35 -2.18 0.72
N PHE A 40 7.58 -2.86 1.58
CA PHE A 40 6.19 -2.50 1.89
C PHE A 40 6.06 -1.55 3.09
N ALA A 41 7.14 -1.33 3.85
CA ALA A 41 7.18 -0.37 4.93
C ALA A 41 6.96 1.05 4.37
N GLY A 42 5.77 1.60 4.61
CA GLY A 42 5.37 2.91 4.09
C GLY A 42 4.44 2.87 2.88
N MET A 43 3.94 1.71 2.43
CA MET A 43 2.87 1.64 1.43
C MET A 43 1.56 2.32 1.92
N PHE A 44 1.32 2.29 3.24
CA PHE A 44 0.33 3.15 3.93
C PHE A 44 0.93 4.39 4.58
N GLY A 45 2.22 4.61 4.38
CA GLY A 45 2.88 5.82 4.83
C GLY A 45 2.38 7.01 4.03
N THR A 46 2.56 8.20 4.59
CA THR A 46 2.34 9.45 3.85
C THR A 46 3.42 10.44 4.21
N PHE A 47 3.74 11.30 3.26
CA PHE A 47 4.55 12.48 3.51
C PHE A 47 3.63 13.61 3.96
N ALA A 48 4.07 14.32 4.99
CA ALA A 48 3.54 15.64 5.33
C ALA A 48 4.58 16.65 4.86
N ILE A 49 4.29 17.34 3.75
CA ILE A 49 5.17 18.38 3.19
C ILE A 49 4.55 19.72 3.55
N VAL A 50 5.28 20.54 4.31
CA VAL A 50 4.80 21.84 4.77
C VAL A 50 4.58 22.79 3.59
N GLY A 51 3.35 23.22 3.39
CA GLY A 51 2.93 24.10 2.29
C GLY A 51 3.06 25.60 2.61
N ALA A 52 3.05 25.97 3.88
CA ALA A 52 3.21 27.34 4.35
C ALA A 52 4.01 27.36 5.66
N ILE A 53 4.77 28.43 5.91
CA ILE A 53 5.53 28.58 7.16
C ILE A 53 4.58 28.43 8.34
N ALA A 54 4.93 27.55 9.29
CA ALA A 54 4.23 27.41 10.56
C ALA A 54 5.11 27.99 11.66
N ALA A 55 4.66 29.08 12.29
CA ALA A 55 5.42 29.75 13.34
C ALA A 55 5.53 28.90 14.62
N LEU A 56 6.38 29.32 15.54
CA LEU A 56 6.40 28.83 16.91
C LEU A 56 4.98 28.91 17.52
N ASP A 57 4.62 27.93 18.35
CA ASP A 57 3.32 27.81 19.01
C ASP A 57 2.10 27.62 18.08
N ALA A 58 2.31 27.53 16.75
CA ALA A 58 1.22 27.22 15.84
C ALA A 58 0.58 25.87 16.19
N THR A 59 -0.75 25.82 16.14
CA THR A 59 -1.55 24.61 16.41
C THR A 59 -2.13 23.98 15.13
N THR A 60 -1.84 24.59 13.99
CA THR A 60 -2.21 24.10 12.67
C THR A 60 -1.01 24.18 11.71
N ILE A 61 -0.86 23.18 10.85
CA ILE A 61 0.18 23.15 9.81
C ILE A 61 -0.52 22.95 8.47
N THR A 62 -0.28 23.83 7.51
CA THR A 62 -0.69 23.61 6.12
C THR A 62 0.28 22.66 5.44
N VAL A 63 -0.24 21.60 4.81
CA VAL A 63 0.54 20.59 4.12
C VAL A 63 0.02 20.32 2.71
N ALA A 64 0.86 19.73 1.86
CA ALA A 64 0.38 19.09 0.63
C ALA A 64 -0.65 18.00 0.95
N ALA A 65 -1.59 17.76 0.02
CA ALA A 65 -2.66 16.79 0.21
C ALA A 65 -2.08 15.40 0.56
N LEU A 66 -2.50 14.84 1.71
CA LEU A 66 -1.99 13.56 2.17
C LEU A 66 -2.40 12.41 1.26
N SER A 67 -1.47 11.51 0.98
CA SER A 67 -1.73 10.29 0.20
C SER A 67 -2.48 9.21 0.99
N ASN A 68 -2.28 9.18 2.32
CA ASN A 68 -2.87 8.25 3.27
C ASN A 68 -3.24 8.98 4.58
N PRO A 69 -4.17 8.46 5.39
CA PRO A 69 -4.54 9.07 6.66
C PRO A 69 -3.42 8.95 7.71
N ILE A 70 -3.34 9.94 8.61
CA ILE A 70 -2.45 9.92 9.79
C ILE A 70 -3.32 9.91 11.05
N PRO A 71 -3.20 8.91 11.94
CA PRO A 71 -3.95 8.85 13.19
C PRO A 71 -3.58 9.98 14.16
N VAL A 72 -4.53 10.32 15.04
CA VAL A 72 -4.30 11.22 16.18
C VAL A 72 -3.16 10.70 17.07
N GLY A 73 -2.39 11.62 17.66
CA GLY A 73 -1.30 11.30 18.57
C GLY A 73 0.02 10.96 17.88
N THR A 74 0.03 10.81 16.56
CA THR A 74 1.25 10.60 15.76
C THR A 74 2.23 11.76 15.94
N VAL A 75 3.51 11.43 16.15
CA VAL A 75 4.61 12.41 16.15
C VAL A 75 5.29 12.38 14.78
N LEU A 76 5.26 13.51 14.09
CA LEU A 76 5.94 13.73 12.82
C LEU A 76 7.29 14.41 13.08
N ASP A 77 8.36 13.81 12.55
CA ASP A 77 9.71 14.36 12.58
C ASP A 77 10.03 14.98 11.22
N PHE A 78 10.23 16.30 11.20
CA PHE A 78 10.56 17.09 10.00
C PHE A 78 12.08 17.31 9.85
N GLY A 79 12.90 16.62 10.66
CA GLY A 79 14.34 16.80 10.73
C GLY A 79 14.74 18.03 11.55
N GLY A 80 16.04 18.17 11.84
CA GLY A 80 16.57 19.38 12.51
C GLY A 80 15.94 19.68 13.88
N LYS A 81 15.48 18.66 14.61
CA LYS A 81 14.74 18.78 15.89
C LYS A 81 13.38 19.47 15.77
N LYS A 82 12.76 19.42 14.60
CA LYS A 82 11.40 19.91 14.35
C LYS A 82 10.42 18.74 14.47
N PHE A 83 9.60 18.77 15.52
CA PHE A 83 8.61 17.73 15.78
C PHE A 83 7.22 18.34 15.86
N ALA A 84 6.22 17.66 15.30
CA ALA A 84 4.82 18.02 15.46
C ALA A 84 4.00 16.81 15.90
N ARG A 85 3.23 16.94 16.97
CA ARG A 85 2.34 15.88 17.45
C ARG A 85 0.91 16.19 17.04
N LEU A 86 0.26 15.29 16.30
CA LEU A 86 -1.12 15.47 15.86
C LEU A 86 -2.09 15.40 17.05
N THR A 87 -3.01 16.36 17.14
CA THR A 87 -4.09 16.42 18.15
C THR A 87 -5.43 15.93 17.61
N ALA A 88 -5.56 15.78 16.29
CA ALA A 88 -6.68 15.13 15.62
C ALA A 88 -6.16 14.21 14.50
N ALA A 89 -6.98 13.23 14.09
CA ALA A 89 -6.65 12.40 12.94
C ALA A 89 -6.76 13.24 11.65
N ALA A 90 -5.81 13.07 10.75
CA ALA A 90 -5.82 13.70 9.43
C ALA A 90 -6.24 12.67 8.37
N PRO A 91 -7.39 12.83 7.68
CA PRO A 91 -7.81 11.89 6.65
C PRO A 91 -6.95 11.99 5.39
N LYS A 92 -7.04 10.99 4.50
CA LYS A 92 -6.48 11.08 3.15
C LYS A 92 -7.01 12.32 2.43
N GLY A 93 -6.12 13.03 1.74
CA GLY A 93 -6.42 14.28 1.05
C GLY A 93 -6.44 15.52 1.94
N ALA A 94 -6.27 15.39 3.26
CA ALA A 94 -6.16 16.56 4.14
C ALA A 94 -4.98 17.45 3.72
N THR A 95 -5.20 18.77 3.74
CA THR A 95 -4.19 19.80 3.47
C THR A 95 -3.86 20.61 4.72
N THR A 96 -4.45 20.25 5.86
CA THR A 96 -4.19 20.85 7.17
C THR A 96 -4.03 19.76 8.22
N LEU A 97 -3.06 19.93 9.12
CA LEU A 97 -2.84 19.07 10.28
C LEU A 97 -3.13 19.86 11.55
N ALA A 98 -3.98 19.33 12.42
CA ALA A 98 -4.15 19.85 13.77
C ALA A 98 -3.06 19.25 14.67
N VAL A 99 -2.27 20.10 15.32
CA VAL A 99 -1.10 19.69 16.12
C VAL A 99 -1.09 20.36 17.49
N SER A 100 -0.32 19.78 18.41
CA SER A 100 0.07 20.48 19.63
C SER A 100 0.95 21.69 19.28
N PRO A 101 0.97 22.75 20.11
CA PRO A 101 1.79 23.93 19.86
C PRO A 101 3.22 23.56 19.49
N LEU A 102 3.70 24.09 18.36
CA LEU A 102 5.02 23.77 17.85
C LEU A 102 6.13 24.36 18.73
N ALA A 103 7.06 23.52 19.16
CA ALA A 103 8.25 23.95 19.90
C ALA A 103 9.33 24.59 19.00
N THR A 104 9.27 24.33 17.69
CA THR A 104 10.17 24.88 16.68
C THR A 104 9.35 25.23 15.44
N ALA A 105 9.56 26.41 14.86
CA ALA A 105 8.91 26.82 13.63
C ALA A 105 9.27 25.88 12.45
N LEU A 106 8.31 25.64 11.57
CA LEU A 106 8.50 24.88 10.33
C LEU A 106 8.59 25.82 9.14
N ALA A 107 9.50 25.51 8.22
CA ALA A 107 9.67 26.20 6.95
C ALA A 107 8.89 25.50 5.84
N VAL A 108 8.59 26.23 4.77
CA VAL A 108 8.02 25.65 3.54
C VAL A 108 8.97 24.59 3.01
N GLY A 109 8.41 23.44 2.63
CA GLY A 109 9.18 22.32 2.09
C GLY A 109 9.82 21.40 3.13
N ASP A 110 9.70 21.69 4.43
CA ASP A 110 10.03 20.70 5.46
C ASP A 110 9.17 19.44 5.25
N VAL A 111 9.79 18.26 5.34
CA VAL A 111 9.14 16.97 5.05
C VAL A 111 9.21 16.07 6.27
N ALA A 112 8.06 15.55 6.71
CA ALA A 112 7.99 14.44 7.63
C ALA A 112 7.41 13.21 6.95
N THR A 113 7.94 12.03 7.29
CA THR A 113 7.41 10.74 6.83
C THR A 113 6.68 10.06 7.96
N TYR A 114 5.36 9.90 7.81
CA TYR A 114 4.62 8.93 8.59
C TYR A 114 4.77 7.57 7.92
N LYS A 115 5.41 6.60 8.57
CA LYS A 115 5.63 5.26 8.00
C LYS A 115 4.39 4.35 8.08
N GLY A 116 3.32 4.81 8.71
CA GLY A 116 2.24 3.95 9.20
C GLY A 116 2.60 3.41 10.59
N ALA A 117 1.66 3.44 11.52
CA ALA A 117 1.77 2.75 12.80
C ALA A 117 1.18 1.34 12.64
N GLY A 118 2.01 0.33 12.89
CA GLY A 118 1.58 -1.05 13.06
C GLY A 118 1.93 -1.98 11.91
N VAL A 119 1.07 -2.99 11.82
CA VAL A 119 1.01 -4.10 10.87
C VAL A 119 1.25 -3.64 9.43
N VAL A 120 2.27 -4.18 8.77
CA VAL A 120 2.55 -3.90 7.34
C VAL A 120 1.66 -4.84 6.53
N SER A 121 0.43 -4.41 6.23
CA SER A 121 -0.47 -5.22 5.42
C SER A 121 -0.16 -5.07 3.94
N VAL A 122 -0.33 -6.14 3.17
CA VAL A 122 -0.28 -6.12 1.72
C VAL A 122 -1.64 -6.58 1.23
N PRO A 123 -2.48 -5.64 0.75
CA PRO A 123 -3.81 -5.97 0.25
C PRO A 123 -3.76 -7.02 -0.86
N SER A 124 -4.88 -7.73 -1.02
CA SER A 124 -5.15 -8.40 -2.30
C SER A 124 -5.13 -7.35 -3.41
N SER A 125 -4.72 -7.73 -4.63
CA SER A 125 -4.53 -6.88 -5.81
C SER A 125 -3.26 -6.03 -5.87
N THR A 126 -2.39 -6.11 -4.85
CA THR A 126 -1.09 -5.45 -4.92
C THR A 126 -0.26 -6.09 -6.03
N TYR A 127 0.26 -5.24 -6.94
CA TYR A 127 1.08 -5.69 -8.05
C TYR A 127 2.54 -5.68 -7.61
N VAL A 128 3.12 -6.88 -7.50
CA VAL A 128 4.45 -7.11 -6.95
C VAL A 128 5.41 -7.56 -8.03
N GLY A 129 6.68 -7.27 -7.85
CA GLY A 129 7.72 -7.60 -8.81
C GLY A 129 9.08 -7.80 -8.19
N ARG A 130 9.97 -8.37 -9.00
CA ARG A 130 11.41 -8.42 -8.79
C ARG A 130 12.15 -8.58 -10.11
N THR A 131 13.41 -8.17 -10.12
CA THR A 131 14.35 -8.35 -11.22
C THR A 131 14.81 -9.82 -11.35
N ALA A 132 15.41 -10.17 -12.49
CA ALA A 132 15.97 -11.50 -12.72
C ALA A 132 17.13 -11.81 -11.77
N ALA A 133 17.92 -10.79 -11.41
CA ALA A 133 19.01 -10.91 -10.45
C ALA A 133 18.47 -11.25 -9.05
N GLU A 134 17.44 -10.54 -8.61
CA GLU A 134 16.73 -10.81 -7.35
C GLU A 134 16.09 -12.21 -7.34
N ALA A 135 15.46 -12.63 -8.44
CA ALA A 135 14.91 -13.97 -8.56
C ALA A 135 15.98 -15.06 -8.40
N THR A 136 17.15 -14.86 -9.01
CA THR A 136 18.31 -15.77 -8.90
C THR A 136 18.84 -15.82 -7.45
N ALA A 137 18.88 -14.65 -6.79
CA ALA A 137 19.25 -14.52 -5.39
C ALA A 137 18.16 -15.01 -4.41
N LYS A 138 16.99 -15.45 -4.94
CA LYS A 138 15.80 -15.79 -4.15
C LYS A 138 15.33 -14.66 -3.23
N ALA A 139 15.56 -13.41 -3.64
CA ALA A 139 15.09 -12.25 -2.92
C ALA A 139 13.55 -12.21 -2.91
N PRO A 140 12.96 -11.71 -1.80
CA PRO A 140 11.52 -11.53 -1.69
C PRO A 140 11.00 -10.49 -2.71
N TYR A 141 9.70 -10.53 -3.00
CA TYR A 141 9.04 -9.60 -3.91
C TYR A 141 8.73 -8.28 -3.20
N GLY A 142 8.96 -7.15 -3.88
CA GLY A 142 8.50 -5.83 -3.45
C GLY A 142 7.36 -5.30 -4.31
N PRO A 143 6.91 -4.05 -4.11
CA PRO A 143 6.02 -3.36 -5.05
C PRO A 143 6.65 -3.36 -6.46
N VAL A 144 5.84 -3.58 -7.49
CA VAL A 144 6.38 -3.63 -8.86
C VAL A 144 7.07 -2.32 -9.25
N ALA A 145 8.22 -2.44 -9.90
CA ALA A 145 9.04 -1.36 -10.41
C ALA A 145 9.39 -1.56 -11.90
N VAL A 146 9.81 -0.48 -12.55
CA VAL A 146 10.33 -0.56 -13.92
C VAL A 146 11.63 -1.38 -13.93
N GLY A 147 11.73 -2.34 -14.84
CA GLY A 147 12.86 -3.28 -14.90
C GLY A 147 12.61 -4.63 -14.21
N ASP A 148 11.52 -4.77 -13.45
CA ASP A 148 11.11 -6.08 -12.92
C ASP A 148 10.77 -7.04 -14.06
N THR A 149 11.30 -8.25 -13.98
CA THR A 149 11.09 -9.30 -14.99
C THR A 149 10.13 -10.39 -14.53
N ASP A 150 9.95 -10.51 -13.21
CA ASP A 150 9.06 -11.48 -12.58
C ASP A 150 8.00 -10.71 -11.78
N ARG A 151 6.76 -10.67 -12.29
CA ARG A 151 5.68 -9.80 -11.79
C ARG A 151 4.42 -10.61 -11.55
N LEU A 152 3.71 -10.31 -10.46
CA LEU A 152 2.60 -11.11 -9.93
C LEU A 152 1.58 -10.22 -9.22
N LEU A 153 0.32 -10.66 -9.15
CA LEU A 153 -0.73 -10.01 -8.36
C LEU A 153 -1.00 -10.81 -7.09
N VAL A 154 -0.95 -10.15 -5.94
CA VAL A 154 -1.27 -10.77 -4.64
C VAL A 154 -2.74 -11.20 -4.61
N HIS A 155 -2.99 -12.49 -4.39
CA HIS A 155 -4.33 -13.08 -4.38
C HIS A 155 -5.09 -12.79 -3.10
N SER A 156 -4.46 -13.04 -1.95
CA SER A 156 -5.06 -12.89 -0.62
C SER A 156 -4.34 -11.79 0.15
N ILE A 157 -5.09 -11.04 0.95
CA ILE A 157 -4.50 -10.05 1.85
C ILE A 157 -3.48 -10.73 2.78
N VAL A 158 -2.30 -10.14 2.88
CA VAL A 158 -1.33 -10.44 3.93
C VAL A 158 -1.57 -9.42 5.01
N TRP A 159 -2.04 -9.88 6.18
CA TRP A 159 -2.39 -8.96 7.26
C TRP A 159 -1.14 -8.28 7.81
N ASP A 160 -0.09 -9.01 8.17
CA ASP A 160 1.15 -8.41 8.66
C ASP A 160 2.38 -9.10 8.09
N VAL A 161 3.06 -8.44 7.14
CA VAL A 161 4.29 -8.94 6.52
C VAL A 161 5.45 -9.04 7.53
N ASN A 162 5.40 -8.32 8.67
CA ASN A 162 6.37 -8.48 9.74
C ASN A 162 6.21 -9.83 10.48
N VAL A 163 5.00 -10.37 10.54
CA VAL A 163 4.66 -11.62 11.25
C VAL A 163 4.67 -12.79 10.29
N ASP A 164 4.03 -12.65 9.14
CA ASP A 164 4.02 -13.63 8.05
C ASP A 164 4.14 -12.93 6.70
N SER A 165 5.32 -13.04 6.11
CA SER A 165 5.61 -12.52 4.77
C SER A 165 5.21 -13.45 3.64
N SER A 166 4.56 -14.58 3.95
CA SER A 166 4.08 -15.52 2.95
C SER A 166 2.81 -14.97 2.30
N ALA A 167 2.80 -14.94 0.98
CA ALA A 167 1.60 -14.59 0.22
C ALA A 167 1.33 -15.65 -0.84
N THR A 168 0.07 -15.75 -1.25
CA THR A 168 -0.30 -16.43 -2.48
C THR A 168 -0.50 -15.37 -3.55
N ALA A 169 0.13 -15.53 -4.70
CA ALA A 169 -0.01 -14.62 -5.84
C ALA A 169 -0.44 -15.37 -7.10
N VAL A 170 -0.99 -14.64 -8.07
CA VAL A 170 -1.44 -15.17 -9.36
C VAL A 170 -0.40 -14.87 -10.42
N ARG A 171 0.06 -15.92 -11.13
CA ARG A 171 1.08 -15.86 -12.18
C ARG A 171 0.50 -16.15 -13.58
N ARG A 172 0.66 -15.22 -14.54
CA ARG A 172 0.46 -15.39 -16.01
C ARG A 172 -0.93 -15.90 -16.45
N LEU A 173 -1.28 -16.03 -17.74
CA LEU A 173 -1.18 -15.11 -18.90
C LEU A 173 -2.62 -14.85 -19.45
N VAL A 174 -3.64 -15.30 -18.72
CA VAL A 174 -5.03 -15.38 -19.19
C VAL A 174 -6.03 -15.12 -18.06
N ALA A 175 -5.54 -14.84 -16.85
CA ALA A 175 -6.40 -14.33 -15.79
C ALA A 175 -6.89 -12.95 -16.21
N GLN A 176 -8.21 -12.79 -16.26
CA GLN A 176 -8.83 -11.50 -16.54
C GLN A 176 -8.81 -10.63 -15.29
N VAL A 177 -8.25 -9.44 -15.40
CA VAL A 177 -8.09 -8.50 -14.28
C VAL A 177 -8.91 -7.24 -14.57
N LYS A 178 -9.71 -6.81 -13.59
CA LYS A 178 -10.39 -5.52 -13.57
C LYS A 178 -9.41 -4.45 -13.11
N GLU A 179 -8.80 -3.76 -14.07
CA GLU A 179 -7.62 -2.92 -13.84
C GLU A 179 -7.90 -1.77 -12.84
N ASN A 180 -9.09 -1.19 -12.87
CA ASN A 180 -9.53 -0.12 -11.96
C ASN A 180 -9.85 -0.57 -10.52
N PHE A 181 -9.83 -1.86 -10.24
CA PHE A 181 -10.00 -2.42 -8.89
C PHE A 181 -8.68 -2.86 -8.26
N LEU A 182 -7.55 -2.64 -8.94
CA LEU A 182 -6.23 -2.83 -8.34
C LEU A 182 -5.95 -1.74 -7.31
N VAL A 183 -5.41 -2.13 -6.16
CA VAL A 183 -5.04 -1.21 -5.06
C VAL A 183 -4.06 -0.15 -5.53
N ASP A 184 -3.11 -0.53 -6.39
CA ASP A 184 -2.11 0.38 -6.94
C ASP A 184 -2.53 1.00 -8.27
N TRP A 185 -3.81 0.91 -8.67
CA TRP A 185 -4.27 1.39 -9.97
C TRP A 185 -3.89 2.85 -10.27
N PRO A 186 -4.03 3.84 -9.35
CA PRO A 186 -3.61 5.21 -9.64
C PRO A 186 -2.12 5.32 -9.99
N ARG A 187 -1.26 4.55 -9.31
CA ARG A 187 0.18 4.51 -9.59
C ARG A 187 0.48 3.82 -10.92
N ILE A 188 -0.10 2.64 -11.14
CA ILE A 188 0.15 1.83 -12.35
C ILE A 188 -0.37 2.57 -13.58
N SER A 189 -1.57 3.16 -13.51
CA SER A 189 -2.19 3.86 -14.63
C SER A 189 -1.47 5.18 -15.00
N ALA A 190 -0.77 5.80 -14.05
CA ALA A 190 0.04 7.00 -14.27
C ALA A 190 1.40 6.72 -14.93
N ASP A 191 1.90 5.47 -14.90
CA ASP A 191 3.17 5.06 -15.52
C ASP A 191 2.90 4.16 -16.73
N ALA A 192 3.14 4.69 -17.94
CA ALA A 192 2.89 3.97 -19.19
C ALA A 192 3.67 2.64 -19.31
N THR A 193 4.84 2.53 -18.68
CA THR A 193 5.66 1.32 -18.70
C THR A 193 5.06 0.26 -17.80
N LEU A 194 4.70 0.62 -16.57
CA LEU A 194 4.06 -0.31 -15.63
C LEU A 194 2.68 -0.76 -16.12
N LEU A 195 1.91 0.14 -16.74
CA LEU A 195 0.66 -0.20 -17.39
C LEU A 195 0.87 -1.17 -18.55
N GLY A 196 1.92 -0.95 -19.36
CA GLY A 196 2.33 -1.85 -20.42
C GLY A 196 2.68 -3.24 -19.90
N TYR A 197 3.41 -3.33 -18.79
CA TYR A 197 3.72 -4.61 -18.13
C TYR A 197 2.45 -5.33 -17.65
N LEU A 198 1.56 -4.64 -16.93
CA LEU A 198 0.32 -5.24 -16.44
C LEU A 198 -0.52 -5.82 -17.60
N ARG A 199 -0.66 -5.08 -18.70
CA ARG A 199 -1.44 -5.52 -19.87
C ARG A 199 -0.74 -6.58 -20.72
N ALA A 200 0.57 -6.73 -20.59
CA ALA A 200 1.32 -7.84 -21.20
C ALA A 200 1.19 -9.13 -20.38
N ASP A 201 1.09 -9.02 -19.06
CA ASP A 201 1.03 -10.16 -18.15
C ASP A 201 -0.40 -10.69 -17.93
N TYR A 202 -1.42 -9.84 -18.09
CA TYR A 202 -2.82 -10.13 -17.79
C TYR A 202 -3.78 -9.63 -18.88
N GLN A 203 -4.94 -10.29 -19.00
CA GLN A 203 -6.04 -9.78 -19.83
C GLN A 203 -6.79 -8.71 -19.03
N CYS A 204 -6.43 -7.44 -19.23
CA CYS A 204 -7.08 -6.35 -18.52
C CYS A 204 -8.44 -5.99 -19.13
N ILE A 205 -9.45 -5.89 -18.28
CA ILE A 205 -10.75 -5.30 -18.59
C ILE A 205 -11.00 -4.14 -17.63
N LYS A 206 -11.88 -3.22 -18.01
CA LYS A 206 -12.40 -2.23 -17.05
C LYS A 206 -13.53 -2.88 -16.25
N GLY A 207 -13.42 -2.85 -14.92
CA GLY A 207 -14.52 -3.18 -14.03
C GLY A 207 -15.63 -2.12 -14.13
N ALA A 208 -16.88 -2.55 -14.06
CA ALA A 208 -18.01 -1.64 -13.89
C ALA A 208 -17.85 -0.88 -12.56
N PRO A 209 -18.09 0.44 -12.52
CA PRO A 209 -18.04 1.22 -11.28
C PRO A 209 -19.07 0.76 -10.25
#